data_AF-L0RXR0-F1
#
_entry.id   AF-L0RXR0-F1
#
_cell.length_a   1.000
_cell.length_b   1.000
_cell.length_c   1.000
_cell.angle_alpha   90.00
_cell.angle_beta   90.00
_cell.angle_gamma   90.00
#
_symmetry.space_group_name_H-M   'P 1'
#
loop_
_entity.id
_entity.type
_entity.pdbx_description
1 polymer ?
#
loop_
_entity_poly.entity_id
_entity_poly.type
_entity_poly.pdbx_seq_one_letter_code
_entity_poly.pdbx_strand_id
1 'polypeptide(L)'
;MLKTTCTIMKKLIDRLIVRKNMMATHYMQLVDLALTLTTNEINMLMKKKYKNKKLNYELWINKDGQVSIKNNKDGNWLSYVLGYRTINDKPGIVDAFISAPKNGAKFHEYDGKQWVSVGLNYSPKHYAPFGGSSGTSIRNQNNQLVAVFHSANQNAGAGLAVAFRSQGYDYKGIFKGDSKNYELPQYDLIYGGGKDQKEGASYREAMKKLYESQNIKTYLFPNGFADEKVPEKFKFSK
;
A
#
# COMPACT_ATOMS: atom_id res chain seq x y z
N MET A 1 -29.20 23.47 -22.61
CA MET A 1 -28.14 22.60 -22.05
C MET A 1 -28.50 21.85 -20.75
N LEU A 2 -29.68 22.08 -20.13
CA LEU A 2 -30.08 21.45 -18.85
C LEU A 2 -30.99 20.19 -18.97
N LYS A 3 -31.54 19.87 -20.15
CA LYS A 3 -32.40 18.68 -20.33
C LYS A 3 -31.61 17.38 -20.54
N THR A 4 -30.36 17.46 -20.99
CA THR A 4 -29.52 16.28 -21.31
C THR A 4 -28.88 15.66 -20.07
N THR A 5 -28.56 16.47 -19.06
CA THR A 5 -27.92 16.04 -17.80
C THR A 5 -28.87 15.26 -16.88
N CYS A 6 -30.17 15.57 -16.92
CA CYS A 6 -31.17 14.92 -16.06
C CYS A 6 -31.49 13.48 -16.52
N THR A 7 -31.50 13.22 -17.83
CA THR A 7 -31.74 11.89 -18.41
C THR A 7 -30.60 10.91 -18.13
N ILE A 8 -29.36 11.39 -18.05
CA ILE A 8 -28.18 10.59 -17.74
C ILE A 8 -28.17 10.19 -16.26
N MET A 9 -28.54 11.12 -15.37
CA MET A 9 -28.62 10.86 -13.92
C MET A 9 -29.70 9.83 -13.58
N LYS A 10 -30.86 9.90 -14.24
CA LYS A 10 -31.95 8.92 -14.08
C LYS A 10 -31.53 7.51 -14.52
N LYS A 11 -30.86 7.39 -15.68
CA LYS A 11 -30.27 6.11 -16.15
C LYS A 11 -29.19 5.55 -15.21
N LEU A 12 -28.43 6.41 -14.52
CA LEU A 12 -27.42 5.96 -13.56
C LEU A 12 -28.06 5.43 -12.28
N ILE A 13 -29.10 6.11 -11.77
CA ILE A 13 -29.85 5.71 -10.58
C ILE A 13 -30.61 4.41 -10.84
N ASP A 14 -31.27 4.27 -11.99
CA ASP A 14 -31.97 3.04 -12.37
C ASP A 14 -31.01 1.86 -12.50
N ARG A 15 -29.80 2.07 -13.05
CA ARG A 15 -28.73 1.04 -13.10
C ARG A 15 -28.19 0.68 -11.73
N LEU A 16 -28.11 1.63 -10.80
CA LEU A 16 -27.69 1.38 -9.41
C LEU A 16 -28.75 0.63 -8.61
N ILE A 17 -30.04 0.93 -8.83
CA ILE A 17 -31.18 0.23 -8.21
C ILE A 17 -31.26 -1.22 -8.74
N VAL A 18 -31.14 -1.42 -10.07
CA VAL A 18 -31.10 -2.77 -10.67
C VAL A 18 -29.89 -3.57 -10.16
N ARG A 19 -28.71 -2.95 -10.02
CA ARG A 19 -27.53 -3.64 -9.44
C ARG A 19 -27.69 -3.97 -7.95
N LYS A 20 -28.35 -3.12 -7.17
CA LYS A 20 -28.61 -3.37 -5.74
C LYS A 20 -29.61 -4.52 -5.56
N ASN A 21 -30.63 -4.58 -6.42
CA ASN A 21 -31.58 -5.70 -6.44
C ASN A 21 -30.93 -7.00 -6.94
N MET A 22 -30.11 -6.97 -8.00
CA MET A 22 -29.37 -8.16 -8.47
C MET A 22 -28.39 -8.70 -7.42
N MET A 23 -27.70 -7.81 -6.70
CA MET A 23 -26.80 -8.18 -5.58
C MET A 23 -27.60 -8.78 -4.43
N ALA A 24 -28.79 -8.25 -4.11
CA ALA A 24 -29.65 -8.78 -3.07
C ALA A 24 -30.22 -10.17 -3.43
N THR A 25 -30.66 -10.40 -4.67
CA THR A 25 -31.15 -11.72 -5.10
C THR A 25 -30.04 -12.77 -5.13
N HIS A 26 -28.82 -12.39 -5.54
CA HIS A 26 -27.65 -13.28 -5.48
C HIS A 26 -27.21 -13.57 -4.03
N TYR A 27 -27.27 -12.57 -3.13
CA TYR A 27 -26.96 -12.77 -1.72
C TYR A 27 -27.98 -13.70 -1.04
N MET A 28 -29.27 -13.52 -1.33
CA MET A 28 -30.34 -14.38 -0.78
C MET A 28 -30.22 -15.83 -1.28
N GLN A 29 -29.93 -16.04 -2.57
CA GLN A 29 -29.68 -17.38 -3.12
C GLN A 29 -28.42 -18.05 -2.52
N LEU A 30 -27.37 -17.27 -2.20
CA LEU A 30 -26.17 -17.80 -1.56
C LEU A 30 -26.38 -18.13 -0.09
N VAL A 31 -27.26 -17.41 0.61
CA VAL A 31 -27.64 -17.70 2.01
C VAL A 31 -28.50 -18.96 2.08
N ASP A 32 -29.47 -19.14 1.17
CA ASP A 32 -30.30 -20.36 1.10
C ASP A 32 -29.49 -21.61 0.69
N LEU A 33 -28.50 -21.44 -0.21
CA LEU A 33 -27.56 -22.51 -0.56
C LEU A 33 -26.60 -22.83 0.59
N ALA A 34 -26.20 -21.84 1.40
CA ALA A 34 -25.32 -22.04 2.55
C ALA A 34 -26.05 -22.70 3.74
N LEU A 35 -27.38 -22.55 3.83
CA LEU A 35 -28.22 -23.20 4.85
C LEU A 35 -28.50 -24.69 4.57
N THR A 36 -28.21 -25.17 3.35
CA THR A 36 -28.51 -26.55 2.91
C THR A 36 -27.26 -27.41 2.67
N LEU A 37 -26.08 -26.81 2.62
CA LEU A 37 -24.82 -27.52 2.40
C LEU A 37 -24.17 -27.95 3.71
N THR A 38 -23.69 -29.18 3.76
CA THR A 38 -22.85 -29.64 4.87
C THR A 38 -21.50 -28.92 4.85
N THR A 39 -20.85 -28.81 6.01
CA THR A 39 -19.52 -28.18 6.13
C THR A 39 -18.49 -28.77 5.15
N ASN A 40 -18.62 -30.05 4.80
CA ASN A 40 -17.74 -30.73 3.86
C ASN A 40 -17.94 -30.27 2.41
N GLU A 41 -19.18 -30.02 2.01
CA GLU A 41 -19.51 -29.56 0.65
C GLU A 41 -19.09 -28.10 0.44
N ILE A 42 -19.27 -27.25 1.46
CA ILE A 42 -18.75 -25.88 1.48
C ILE A 42 -17.23 -25.88 1.32
N ASN A 43 -16.53 -26.74 2.05
CA ASN A 43 -15.06 -26.86 1.96
C ASN A 43 -14.59 -27.36 0.59
N MET A 44 -15.34 -28.26 -0.05
CA MET A 44 -15.03 -28.77 -1.39
C MET A 44 -15.25 -27.71 -2.47
N LEU A 45 -16.35 -26.95 -2.38
CA LEU A 45 -16.63 -25.83 -3.28
C LEU A 45 -15.60 -24.71 -3.14
N MET A 46 -15.20 -24.39 -1.91
CA MET A 46 -14.13 -23.45 -1.64
C MET A 46 -12.80 -23.92 -2.26
N LYS A 47 -12.38 -25.18 -2.02
CA LYS A 47 -11.18 -25.76 -2.64
C LYS A 47 -11.21 -25.69 -4.17
N LYS A 48 -12.36 -26.00 -4.80
CA LYS A 48 -12.52 -25.94 -6.26
C LYS A 48 -12.44 -24.51 -6.78
N LYS A 49 -13.01 -23.53 -6.05
CA LYS A 49 -12.94 -22.10 -6.39
C LYS A 49 -11.52 -21.54 -6.21
N TYR A 50 -10.79 -21.97 -5.18
CA TYR A 50 -9.37 -21.64 -4.99
C TYR A 50 -8.49 -22.22 -6.11
N LYS A 51 -8.74 -23.46 -6.55
CA LYS A 51 -7.95 -24.11 -7.62
C LYS A 51 -8.11 -23.44 -8.99
N ASN A 52 -9.24 -22.78 -9.24
CA ASN A 52 -9.56 -22.14 -10.52
C ASN A 52 -9.35 -20.60 -10.52
N LYS A 53 -8.78 -20.03 -9.45
CA LYS A 53 -8.51 -18.59 -9.34
C LYS A 53 -7.31 -18.20 -10.23
N LYS A 54 -7.58 -17.81 -11.50
CA LYS A 54 -6.52 -17.44 -12.47
C LYS A 54 -5.87 -16.08 -12.22
N LEU A 55 -6.56 -15.11 -11.61
CA LEU A 55 -6.02 -13.78 -11.24
C LEU A 55 -6.80 -13.24 -10.04
N ASN A 56 -6.11 -12.88 -8.94
CA ASN A 56 -6.73 -12.14 -7.82
C ASN A 56 -5.72 -11.16 -7.23
N TYR A 57 -6.20 -9.95 -6.93
CA TYR A 57 -5.40 -8.82 -6.46
C TYR A 57 -5.76 -8.40 -5.03
N GLU A 58 -6.49 -9.25 -4.30
CA GLU A 58 -6.87 -8.97 -2.92
C GLU A 58 -5.73 -9.35 -1.96
N LEU A 59 -5.31 -8.39 -1.13
CA LEU A 59 -4.25 -8.57 -0.12
C LEU A 59 -4.55 -9.67 0.92
N TRP A 60 -5.83 -9.99 1.13
CA TRP A 60 -6.27 -11.00 2.09
C TRP A 60 -5.81 -12.42 1.76
N ILE A 61 -5.44 -12.68 0.50
CA ILE A 61 -4.97 -14.00 0.05
C ILE A 61 -3.46 -14.17 0.25
N ASN A 62 -2.73 -13.11 0.64
CA ASN A 62 -1.39 -13.34 1.13
C ASN A 62 -1.44 -14.15 2.43
N LYS A 63 -2.54 -14.25 3.17
CA LYS A 63 -2.64 -15.18 4.30
C LYS A 63 -2.68 -16.63 3.77
N ASP A 64 -1.54 -17.32 3.81
CA ASP A 64 -1.41 -18.72 3.36
C ASP A 64 -2.45 -19.59 4.08
N GLY A 65 -3.37 -20.18 3.32
CA GLY A 65 -4.56 -20.85 3.86
C GLY A 65 -4.25 -22.08 4.70
N GLN A 66 -3.04 -22.65 4.64
CA GLN A 66 -2.67 -23.80 5.49
C GLN A 66 -1.79 -23.41 6.70
N VAL A 67 -0.90 -22.43 6.56
CA VAL A 67 -0.06 -21.93 7.67
C VAL A 67 -0.89 -21.06 8.62
N SER A 68 -1.85 -20.30 8.08
CA SER A 68 -2.69 -19.39 8.86
C SER A 68 -3.74 -20.06 9.75
N ILE A 69 -4.08 -21.33 9.49
CA ILE A 69 -5.03 -22.07 10.32
C ILE A 69 -4.40 -22.47 11.66
N LYS A 70 -3.07 -22.64 11.72
CA LYS A 70 -2.37 -22.96 12.97
C LYS A 70 -1.82 -21.75 13.73
N ASN A 71 -1.38 -20.69 13.02
CA ASN A 71 -0.90 -19.46 13.64
C ASN A 71 -1.57 -18.22 13.01
N ASN A 72 -2.68 -17.77 13.61
CA ASN A 72 -3.34 -16.51 13.23
C ASN A 72 -2.53 -15.24 13.57
N LYS A 73 -1.36 -15.38 14.23
CA LYS A 73 -0.50 -14.28 14.68
C LYS A 73 0.58 -13.89 13.66
N ASP A 74 0.90 -14.79 12.74
CA ASP A 74 1.97 -14.59 11.77
C ASP A 74 1.32 -14.22 10.43
N GLY A 75 1.31 -12.93 10.10
CA GLY A 75 1.02 -12.49 8.73
C GLY A 75 1.98 -13.16 7.73
N ASN A 76 1.58 -13.30 6.47
CA ASN A 76 2.50 -13.85 5.47
C ASN A 76 3.64 -12.88 5.17
N TRP A 77 4.72 -13.45 4.68
CA TRP A 77 5.98 -12.78 4.46
C TRP A 77 5.91 -11.97 3.17
N LEU A 78 6.76 -10.94 3.08
CA LEU A 78 6.97 -10.20 1.85
C LEU A 78 7.72 -11.07 0.82
N SER A 79 7.89 -10.53 -0.38
CA SER A 79 8.49 -11.23 -1.51
C SER A 79 9.89 -11.76 -1.21
N TYR A 80 10.21 -12.94 -1.75
CA TYR A 80 11.53 -13.56 -1.64
C TYR A 80 12.39 -13.37 -2.90
N VAL A 81 11.94 -12.56 -3.88
CA VAL A 81 12.66 -12.30 -5.13
C VAL A 81 14.03 -11.68 -4.83
N LEU A 82 15.09 -12.41 -5.19
CA LEU A 82 16.47 -12.03 -4.85
C LEU A 82 16.93 -10.73 -5.51
N GLY A 83 16.47 -10.45 -6.74
CA GLY A 83 16.88 -9.26 -7.48
C GLY A 83 16.49 -7.92 -6.85
N TYR A 84 15.52 -7.92 -5.93
CA TYR A 84 15.10 -6.72 -5.18
C TYR A 84 15.56 -6.74 -3.72
N ARG A 85 16.33 -7.74 -3.29
CA ARG A 85 16.77 -7.85 -1.91
C ARG A 85 17.91 -6.88 -1.63
N THR A 86 17.68 -5.90 -0.77
CA THR A 86 18.69 -4.93 -0.34
C THR A 86 19.07 -5.10 1.13
N ILE A 87 18.20 -5.73 1.93
CA ILE A 87 18.44 -6.05 3.34
C ILE A 87 18.49 -7.57 3.50
N ASN A 88 19.64 -8.07 3.97
CA ASN A 88 19.97 -9.50 3.95
C ASN A 88 18.99 -10.37 4.75
N ASP A 89 18.53 -9.90 5.90
CA ASP A 89 17.69 -10.63 6.86
C ASP A 89 16.19 -10.28 6.75
N LYS A 90 15.81 -9.38 5.83
CA LYS A 90 14.43 -8.87 5.69
C LYS A 90 13.94 -9.01 4.25
N PRO A 91 13.57 -10.23 3.81
CA PRO A 91 13.11 -10.45 2.45
C PRO A 91 11.89 -9.58 2.14
N GLY A 92 11.91 -8.94 0.97
CA GLY A 92 10.83 -8.10 0.49
C GLY A 92 10.74 -6.73 1.17
N ILE A 93 11.66 -6.41 2.08
CA ILE A 93 12.00 -5.03 2.43
C ILE A 93 13.05 -4.57 1.42
N VAL A 94 12.73 -3.49 0.72
CA VAL A 94 13.44 -3.07 -0.48
C VAL A 94 13.82 -1.61 -0.35
N ASP A 95 15.08 -1.30 -0.60
CA ASP A 95 15.56 0.06 -0.79
C ASP A 95 15.43 0.42 -2.27
N ALA A 96 14.58 1.40 -2.56
CA ALA A 96 14.34 1.80 -3.95
C ALA A 96 15.61 2.36 -4.61
N PHE A 97 16.48 3.06 -3.87
CA PHE A 97 17.65 3.66 -4.49
C PHE A 97 18.63 2.60 -4.97
N ILE A 98 18.82 1.53 -4.19
CA ILE A 98 19.74 0.45 -4.53
C ILE A 98 19.15 -0.47 -5.61
N SER A 99 17.88 -0.86 -5.47
CA SER A 99 17.30 -1.93 -6.31
C SER A 99 16.50 -1.43 -7.52
N ALA A 100 15.95 -0.22 -7.44
CA ALA A 100 15.02 0.34 -8.42
C ALA A 100 15.11 1.87 -8.54
N PRO A 101 16.32 2.46 -8.71
CA PRO A 101 16.48 3.92 -8.71
C PRO A 101 15.74 4.58 -9.88
N LYS A 102 15.46 3.81 -10.93
CA LYS A 102 14.64 4.21 -12.08
C LYS A 102 13.40 3.31 -12.18
N ASN A 103 12.22 3.89 -12.01
CA ASN A 103 10.94 3.20 -12.23
C ASN A 103 10.42 3.50 -13.64
N GLY A 104 10.58 2.56 -14.56
CA GLY A 104 10.15 2.70 -15.96
C GLY A 104 11.28 3.13 -16.90
N ALA A 105 10.92 3.61 -18.10
CA ALA A 105 11.89 3.93 -19.15
C ALA A 105 12.74 5.17 -18.81
N LYS A 106 12.11 6.18 -18.19
CA LYS A 106 12.70 7.49 -17.86
C LYS A 106 12.72 7.71 -16.35
N PHE A 107 13.57 8.63 -15.89
CA PHE A 107 13.50 9.14 -14.51
C PHE A 107 12.24 9.95 -14.30
N HIS A 108 11.85 10.12 -13.04
CA HIS A 108 10.72 10.99 -12.71
C HIS A 108 11.12 12.44 -12.91
N GLU A 109 10.34 13.21 -13.67
CA GLU A 109 10.61 14.62 -13.93
C GLU A 109 9.67 15.50 -13.11
N TYR A 110 10.25 16.41 -12.32
CA TYR A 110 9.52 17.40 -11.54
C TYR A 110 10.32 18.70 -11.55
N ASP A 111 9.66 19.79 -11.93
CA ASP A 111 10.24 21.15 -12.01
C ASP A 111 11.51 21.20 -12.89
N GLY A 112 11.44 20.59 -14.07
CA GLY A 112 12.56 20.52 -15.03
C GLY A 112 13.76 19.67 -14.59
N LYS A 113 13.67 19.00 -13.43
CA LYS A 113 14.73 18.14 -12.89
C LYS A 113 14.32 16.67 -12.92
N GLN A 114 15.30 15.81 -13.17
CA GLN A 114 15.14 14.36 -13.09
C GLN A 114 15.48 13.86 -11.69
N TRP A 115 14.62 12.99 -11.18
CA TRP A 115 14.68 12.44 -9.84
C TRP A 115 14.78 10.91 -9.87
N VAL A 116 15.59 10.38 -8.97
CA VAL A 116 15.70 8.95 -8.70
C VAL A 116 14.74 8.53 -7.60
N SER A 117 14.29 7.29 -7.64
CA SER A 117 13.46 6.70 -6.59
C SER A 117 14.32 6.47 -5.35
N VAL A 118 13.90 7.00 -4.21
CA VAL A 118 14.58 6.84 -2.91
C VAL A 118 13.55 6.46 -1.86
N GLY A 119 13.98 5.63 -0.90
CA GLY A 119 13.20 5.31 0.28
C GLY A 119 12.76 3.85 0.34
N LEU A 120 12.04 3.55 1.41
CA LEU A 120 11.64 2.20 1.77
C LEU A 120 10.47 1.74 0.90
N ASN A 121 10.62 0.54 0.34
CA ASN A 121 9.59 -0.16 -0.38
C ASN A 121 9.31 -1.52 0.26
N TYR A 122 8.05 -1.93 0.20
CA TYR A 122 7.64 -3.30 0.44
C TYR A 122 7.38 -3.97 -0.89
N SER A 123 7.93 -5.17 -1.08
CA SER A 123 7.60 -6.02 -2.19
C SER A 123 6.60 -7.08 -1.74
N PRO A 124 5.32 -6.99 -2.10
CA PRO A 124 4.35 -7.97 -1.64
C PRO A 124 4.60 -9.32 -2.33
N LYS A 125 4.47 -10.41 -1.57
CA LYS A 125 4.68 -11.76 -2.08
C LYS A 125 3.65 -12.09 -3.17
N HIS A 126 4.14 -12.68 -4.26
CA HIS A 126 3.36 -13.12 -5.43
C HIS A 126 2.46 -12.02 -6.03
N TYR A 127 2.86 -10.76 -5.90
CA TYR A 127 2.07 -9.64 -6.37
C TYR A 127 2.87 -8.77 -7.34
N ALA A 128 2.68 -9.04 -8.63
CA ALA A 128 3.17 -8.22 -9.73
C ALA A 128 1.98 -7.89 -10.66
N PRO A 129 1.13 -6.92 -10.28
CA PRO A 129 -0.05 -6.58 -11.07
C PRO A 129 0.32 -5.82 -12.36
N PHE A 130 -0.57 -5.88 -13.35
CA PHE A 130 -0.47 -5.08 -14.57
C PHE A 130 -0.75 -3.59 -14.32
N GLY A 131 -0.56 -2.76 -15.36
CA GLY A 131 -0.86 -1.33 -15.32
C GLY A 131 -2.29 -1.04 -14.85
N GLY A 132 -2.47 0.08 -14.15
CA GLY A 132 -3.75 0.45 -13.51
C GLY A 132 -3.89 0.05 -12.04
N SER A 133 -2.91 -0.69 -11.50
CA SER A 133 -2.84 -1.05 -10.07
C SER A 133 -2.16 0.01 -9.19
N SER A 134 -1.55 1.03 -9.79
CA SER A 134 -0.93 2.14 -9.08
C SER A 134 -1.93 2.83 -8.14
N GLY A 135 -1.51 3.15 -6.93
CA GLY A 135 -2.39 3.71 -5.89
C GLY A 135 -3.05 2.65 -5.00
N THR A 136 -2.88 1.35 -5.28
CA THR A 136 -3.43 0.28 -4.42
C THR A 136 -2.88 0.41 -3.00
N SER A 137 -3.78 0.41 -2.01
CA SER A 137 -3.41 0.50 -0.60
C SER A 137 -2.78 -0.81 -0.12
N ILE A 138 -1.61 -0.73 0.50
CA ILE A 138 -1.01 -1.85 1.25
C ILE A 138 -1.24 -1.60 2.75
N ARG A 139 -1.80 -2.59 3.43
CA ARG A 139 -2.19 -2.49 4.84
C ARG A 139 -1.57 -3.61 5.67
N ASN A 140 -1.33 -3.33 6.94
CA ASN A 140 -0.90 -4.35 7.90
C ASN A 140 -2.11 -5.11 8.48
N GLN A 141 -1.82 -6.08 9.36
CA GLN A 141 -2.81 -6.92 10.05
C GLN A 141 -3.78 -6.15 10.96
N ASN A 142 -3.46 -4.92 11.34
CA ASN A 142 -4.35 -4.01 12.07
C ASN A 142 -5.17 -3.11 11.12
N ASN A 143 -5.21 -3.43 9.82
CA ASN A 143 -5.85 -2.66 8.76
C ASN A 143 -5.29 -1.22 8.60
N GLN A 144 -4.09 -0.96 9.11
CA GLN A 144 -3.44 0.34 8.99
C GLN A 144 -2.76 0.44 7.64
N LEU A 145 -2.94 1.57 6.96
CA LEU A 145 -2.24 1.87 5.72
C LEU A 145 -0.74 2.05 6.00
N VAL A 146 0.11 1.30 5.31
CA VAL A 146 1.57 1.33 5.53
C VAL A 146 2.36 1.67 4.27
N ALA A 147 1.79 1.40 3.10
CA ALA A 147 2.42 1.71 1.81
C ALA A 147 1.37 1.88 0.71
N VAL A 148 1.80 2.44 -0.42
CA VAL A 148 1.02 2.52 -1.65
C VAL A 148 1.77 1.84 -2.78
N PHE A 149 1.09 0.95 -3.49
CA PHE A 149 1.65 0.28 -4.64
C PHE A 149 1.90 1.27 -5.79
N HIS A 150 3.09 1.20 -6.41
CA HIS A 150 3.42 2.12 -7.52
C HIS A 150 3.98 1.43 -8.76
N SER A 151 4.75 0.34 -8.63
CA SER A 151 5.41 -0.29 -9.78
C SER A 151 5.45 -1.82 -9.72
N ALA A 152 5.54 -2.44 -10.89
CA ALA A 152 5.68 -3.89 -11.06
C ALA A 152 6.73 -4.21 -12.11
N ASN A 153 7.50 -5.27 -11.87
CA ASN A 153 8.39 -5.92 -12.82
C ASN A 153 7.87 -7.34 -13.07
N GLN A 154 7.15 -7.51 -14.18
CA GLN A 154 6.52 -8.76 -14.56
C GLN A 154 7.53 -9.88 -14.79
N ASN A 155 8.69 -9.56 -15.37
CA ASN A 155 9.74 -10.54 -15.65
C ASN A 155 10.34 -11.13 -14.37
N ALA A 156 10.47 -10.31 -13.32
CA ALA A 156 10.96 -10.74 -12.02
C ALA A 156 9.85 -11.25 -11.08
N GLY A 157 8.58 -11.17 -11.49
CA GLY A 157 7.43 -11.48 -10.64
C GLY A 157 7.37 -10.62 -9.37
N ALA A 158 7.87 -9.38 -9.43
CA ALA A 158 8.02 -8.50 -8.29
C ALA A 158 7.17 -7.24 -8.43
N GLY A 159 6.50 -6.84 -7.35
CA GLY A 159 5.86 -5.55 -7.21
C GLY A 159 6.55 -4.71 -6.14
N LEU A 160 6.42 -3.39 -6.22
CA LEU A 160 6.96 -2.44 -5.25
C LEU A 160 5.86 -1.50 -4.76
N ALA A 161 5.80 -1.34 -3.45
CA ALA A 161 4.94 -0.39 -2.77
C ALA A 161 5.77 0.53 -1.89
N VAL A 162 5.64 1.83 -2.09
CA VAL A 162 6.40 2.84 -1.34
C VAL A 162 5.81 2.97 0.06
N ALA A 163 6.66 2.82 1.08
CA ALA A 163 6.26 2.93 2.47
C ALA A 163 6.13 4.40 2.88
N PHE A 164 5.09 4.71 3.67
CA PHE A 164 4.88 6.06 4.18
C PHE A 164 5.92 6.48 5.22
N ARG A 165 6.55 5.50 5.88
CA ARG A 165 7.51 5.73 6.95
C ARG A 165 8.69 4.77 6.83
N SER A 166 9.89 5.28 7.06
CA SER A 166 11.13 4.53 7.21
C SER A 166 11.78 4.90 8.54
N GLN A 167 12.23 3.91 9.30
CA GLN A 167 13.05 4.13 10.50
C GLN A 167 14.52 4.42 10.17
N GLY A 168 14.88 4.30 8.89
CA GLY A 168 16.27 4.28 8.43
C GLY A 168 16.89 2.89 8.56
N TYR A 169 17.96 2.66 7.81
CA TYR A 169 18.73 1.42 7.89
C TYR A 169 20.20 1.67 7.58
N ASP A 170 21.06 1.31 8.53
CA ASP A 170 22.51 1.38 8.42
C ASP A 170 23.03 0.10 7.77
N TYR A 171 23.59 0.23 6.57
CA TYR A 171 24.19 -0.85 5.81
C TYR A 171 25.61 -1.22 6.26
N LYS A 172 26.07 -0.76 7.44
CA LYS A 172 27.37 -1.06 8.03
C LYS A 172 28.54 -0.76 7.09
N GLY A 173 28.39 0.31 6.32
CA GLY A 173 29.39 0.74 5.34
C GLY A 173 29.57 -0.23 4.17
N ILE A 174 28.59 -1.08 3.84
CA ILE A 174 28.62 -1.87 2.59
C ILE A 174 28.58 -0.94 1.37
N PHE A 175 27.74 0.09 1.41
CA PHE A 175 27.64 1.10 0.36
C PHE A 175 28.45 2.35 0.76
N LYS A 176 29.73 2.37 0.37
CA LYS A 176 30.64 3.50 0.62
C LYS A 176 30.66 4.44 -0.57
N GLY A 177 30.55 5.74 -0.31
CA GLY A 177 30.93 6.80 -1.24
C GLY A 177 32.20 7.50 -0.76
N ASP A 178 32.74 8.40 -1.59
CA ASP A 178 34.01 9.09 -1.34
C ASP A 178 33.99 9.96 -0.06
N SER A 179 32.82 10.48 0.32
CA SER A 179 32.65 11.39 1.46
C SER A 179 31.65 10.91 2.51
N LYS A 180 30.79 9.94 2.19
CA LYS A 180 29.75 9.43 3.09
C LYS A 180 29.35 8.01 2.74
N ASN A 181 29.04 7.21 3.76
CA ASN A 181 28.36 5.93 3.57
C ASN A 181 26.88 6.17 3.28
N TYR A 182 26.31 5.38 2.37
CA TYR A 182 24.89 5.39 2.09
C TYR A 182 24.13 4.60 3.17
N GLU A 183 23.04 5.18 3.64
CA GLU A 183 22.07 4.59 4.55
C GLU A 183 20.67 4.79 3.95
N LEU A 184 19.75 3.86 4.22
CA LEU A 184 18.35 4.07 3.91
C LEU A 184 17.86 5.25 4.77
N PRO A 185 17.24 6.29 4.19
CA PRO A 185 16.84 7.47 4.94
C PRO A 185 15.73 7.18 5.94
N GLN A 186 15.75 7.89 7.06
CA GLN A 186 14.66 7.96 8.03
C GLN A 186 13.70 9.10 7.67
N TYR A 187 12.42 8.77 7.53
CA TYR A 187 11.38 9.75 7.14
C TYR A 187 9.97 9.28 7.53
N ASP A 188 9.04 10.22 7.65
CA ASP A 188 7.60 9.97 7.71
C ASP A 188 6.87 10.97 6.80
N LEU A 189 6.27 10.47 5.72
CA LEU A 189 5.57 11.28 4.73
C LEU A 189 4.26 11.88 5.25
N ILE A 190 3.71 11.35 6.35
CA ILE A 190 2.46 11.81 6.95
C ILE A 190 2.74 12.81 8.07
N TYR A 191 3.53 12.42 9.07
CA TYR A 191 3.75 13.19 10.30
C TYR A 191 5.04 14.02 10.29
N GLY A 192 6.04 13.65 9.49
CA GLY A 192 7.35 14.31 9.44
C GLY A 192 8.30 13.89 10.56
N GLY A 193 9.34 14.71 10.78
CA GLY A 193 10.30 14.54 11.88
C GLY A 193 11.41 13.51 11.68
N GLY A 194 11.58 12.95 10.48
CA GLY A 194 12.72 12.07 10.19
C GLY A 194 14.02 12.86 10.01
N LYS A 195 15.15 12.34 10.54
CA LYS A 195 16.45 13.04 10.50
C LYS A 195 16.97 13.33 9.08
N ASP A 196 16.57 12.51 8.10
CA ASP A 196 17.00 12.63 6.69
C ASP A 196 15.91 13.26 5.80
N GLN A 197 14.81 13.71 6.40
CA GLN A 197 13.68 14.32 5.70
C GLN A 197 13.81 15.84 5.70
N LYS A 198 13.60 16.45 4.53
CA LYS A 198 13.53 17.91 4.42
C LYS A 198 12.38 18.45 5.27
N GLU A 199 12.67 19.46 6.09
CA GLU A 199 11.64 20.15 6.88
C GLU A 199 10.54 20.72 5.98
N GLY A 200 9.28 20.53 6.39
CA GLY A 200 8.12 20.99 5.62
C GLY A 200 7.69 20.04 4.50
N ALA A 201 8.37 18.90 4.32
CA ALA A 201 8.07 17.97 3.23
C ALA A 201 7.00 16.93 3.58
N SER A 202 6.66 16.73 4.86
CA SER A 202 5.54 15.84 5.23
C SER A 202 4.18 16.50 4.97
N TYR A 203 3.14 15.67 4.81
CA TYR A 203 1.78 16.16 4.66
C TYR A 203 1.36 17.06 5.83
N ARG A 204 1.62 16.67 7.08
CA ARG A 204 1.29 17.49 8.25
C ARG A 204 1.98 18.86 8.21
N GLU A 205 3.28 18.90 7.95
CA GLU A 205 4.05 20.15 7.98
C GLU A 205 3.69 21.06 6.81
N ALA A 206 3.45 20.49 5.62
CA ALA A 206 2.95 21.24 4.47
C ALA A 206 1.58 21.87 4.78
N MET A 207 0.68 21.12 5.43
CA MET A 207 -0.62 21.64 5.86
C MET A 207 -0.50 22.70 6.96
N LYS A 208 0.41 22.51 7.93
CA LYS A 208 0.72 23.53 8.96
C LYS A 208 1.11 24.86 8.31
N LYS A 209 1.98 24.82 7.29
CA LYS A 209 2.42 26.02 6.56
C LYS A 209 1.31 26.65 5.72
N LEU A 210 0.50 25.84 5.03
CA LEU A 210 -0.59 26.34 4.19
C LEU A 210 -1.71 27.03 5.00
N TYR A 211 -1.92 26.57 6.24
CA TYR A 211 -3.03 27.00 7.09
C TYR A 211 -2.55 27.61 8.42
N GLU A 212 -1.35 28.20 8.46
CA GLU A 212 -0.71 28.67 9.70
C GLU A 212 -1.57 29.66 10.50
N SER A 213 -2.37 30.47 9.81
CA SER A 213 -3.30 31.44 10.41
C SER A 213 -4.72 30.91 10.63
N GLN A 214 -4.98 29.64 10.30
CA GLN A 214 -6.30 29.04 10.33
C GLN A 214 -6.29 27.79 11.20
N ASN A 215 -7.24 27.70 12.14
CA ASN A 215 -7.37 26.53 13.01
C ASN A 215 -8.06 25.35 12.29
N ILE A 216 -7.51 24.95 11.13
CA ILE A 216 -8.05 23.89 10.29
C ILE A 216 -7.75 22.52 10.90
N LYS A 217 -8.76 21.66 10.86
CA LYS A 217 -8.70 20.27 11.28
C LYS A 217 -9.02 19.38 10.09
N THR A 218 -8.46 18.18 10.08
CA THR A 218 -8.78 17.15 9.09
C THR A 218 -9.15 15.85 9.79
N TYR A 219 -9.67 14.89 9.04
CA TYR A 219 -9.92 13.55 9.57
C TYR A 219 -8.64 12.90 10.12
N LEU A 220 -7.48 13.16 9.50
CA LEU A 220 -6.19 12.62 9.92
C LEU A 220 -5.54 13.42 11.07
N PHE A 221 -5.86 14.72 11.17
CA PHE A 221 -5.36 15.65 12.18
C PHE A 221 -6.52 16.38 12.87
N PRO A 222 -7.30 15.67 13.71
CA PRO A 222 -8.46 16.25 14.38
C PRO A 222 -8.08 17.33 15.41
N ASN A 223 -6.83 17.33 15.86
CA ASN A 223 -6.29 18.29 16.82
C ASN A 223 -5.45 19.39 16.16
N GLY A 224 -5.50 19.51 14.83
CA GLY A 224 -4.67 20.44 14.05
C GLY A 224 -3.27 19.90 13.76
N PHE A 225 -2.43 20.75 13.15
CA PHE A 225 -1.13 20.35 12.60
C PHE A 225 0.08 20.69 13.49
N ALA A 226 -0.13 21.17 14.71
CA ALA A 226 0.96 21.58 15.60
C ALA A 226 1.83 20.40 16.07
N ASP A 227 3.11 20.64 16.37
CA ASP A 227 4.11 19.58 16.62
C ASP A 227 3.81 18.80 17.91
N GLU A 228 3.32 19.49 18.93
CA GLU A 228 2.88 18.92 20.21
C GLU A 228 1.65 18.03 20.08
N LYS A 229 0.93 18.10 18.95
CA LYS A 229 -0.24 17.26 18.65
C LYS A 229 0.12 15.97 17.92
N VAL A 230 1.38 15.78 17.53
CA VAL A 230 1.84 14.52 16.92
C VAL A 230 1.84 13.41 17.97
N PRO A 231 1.12 12.29 17.75
CA PRO A 231 1.12 11.16 18.68
C PRO A 231 2.51 10.59 18.89
N GLU A 232 2.83 10.20 20.12
CA GLU A 232 4.18 9.74 20.49
C GLU A 232 4.68 8.56 19.64
N LYS A 233 3.79 7.63 19.30
CA LYS A 233 4.09 6.49 18.42
C LYS A 233 4.58 6.86 17.01
N PHE A 234 4.36 8.10 16.57
CA PHE A 234 4.80 8.61 15.27
C PHE A 234 6.01 9.55 15.39
N LYS A 235 6.50 9.82 16.59
CA LYS A 235 7.78 10.53 16.75
C LYS A 235 8.93 9.54 16.59
N PHE A 236 10.03 9.99 16.01
CA PHE A 236 11.26 9.20 15.99
C PHE A 236 11.95 9.33 17.34
N SER A 237 12.50 8.22 17.83
CA SER A 237 13.45 8.27 18.96
C SER A 237 14.67 9.08 18.52
N LYS A 238 15.06 10.06 19.34
CA LYS A 238 16.26 10.85 19.13
C LYS A 238 17.51 10.05 19.53
#